data_AF-A0A925DYP3-F1
#
_entry.id   AF-A0A925DYP3-F1
#
_cell.length_a   1.000
_cell.length_b   1.000
_cell.length_c   1.000
_cell.angle_alpha   90.00
_cell.angle_beta   90.00
_cell.angle_gamma   90.00
#
_symmetry.space_group_name_H-M   'P 1'
#
loop_
_entity.id
_entity.type
_entity.pdbx_description
1 polymer ?
#
loop_
_entity_poly.entity_id
_entity_poly.type
_entity_poly.pdbx_seq_one_letter_code
_entity_poly.pdbx_strand_id
1 'polypeptide(L)' 'TLLIIGTRDRTAIGKTFVPEDVRKTMGLYNELGKLTQKKIPDSKLVELEDVGHLPHIESFDLFTKALKQFLAEK' A
#
# COMPACT_ATOMS: atom_id res chain seq x y z
N THR A 1 -6.81 -4.41 -11.95
CA THR A 1 -5.85 -3.40 -11.42
C THR A 1 -4.88 -4.06 -10.47
N LEU A 2 -3.64 -3.58 -10.32
CA LEU A 2 -2.69 -4.09 -9.31
C LEU A 2 -2.43 -3.01 -8.25
N LEU A 3 -2.53 -3.39 -6.98
CA LEU A 3 -2.16 -2.60 -5.82
C LEU A 3 -0.93 -3.25 -5.17
N ILE A 4 0.22 -2.57 -5.15
CA ILE A 4 1.41 -3.01 -4.41
C ILE A 4 1.60 -2.04 -3.25
N ILE A 5 1.44 -2.52 -2.01
CA ILE A 5 1.34 -1.67 -0.82
C ILE A 5 2.39 -2.09 0.20
N GLY A 6 3.23 -1.15 0.64
CA GLY A 6 4.07 -1.34 1.82
C GLY A 6 3.24 -1.20 3.10
N THR A 7 3.31 -2.18 3.99
CA THR A 7 2.45 -2.21 5.20
C THR A 7 2.86 -1.18 6.26
N ARG A 8 4.10 -0.66 6.19
CA ARG A 8 4.62 0.38 7.09
C ARG A 8 4.34 1.79 6.59
N ASP A 9 3.68 1.95 5.44
CA ASP A 9 3.29 3.27 4.95
C ASP A 9 2.28 3.93 5.91
N ARG A 10 2.65 5.13 6.39
CA ARG A 10 1.85 5.96 7.30
C ARG A 10 1.50 7.33 6.70
N THR A 11 1.64 7.46 5.38
CA THR A 11 1.40 8.70 4.63
C THR A 11 -0.04 9.15 4.83
N ALA A 12 -0.21 10.38 5.31
CA ALA A 12 -1.51 10.99 5.47
C ALA A 12 -1.36 12.50 5.44
N ILE A 13 -2.04 13.14 4.49
CA ILE A 13 -2.00 14.60 4.33
C ILE A 13 -2.70 15.26 5.53
N GLY A 14 -2.09 16.31 6.07
CA GLY A 14 -2.64 17.06 7.20
C GLY A 14 -2.54 16.38 8.57
N LYS A 15 -1.84 15.24 8.67
CA LYS A 15 -1.67 14.44 9.90
C LYS A 15 -1.15 15.25 11.11
N THR A 16 -0.35 16.28 10.88
CA THR A 16 0.19 17.16 11.91
C THR A 16 -0.84 18.12 12.51
N PHE A 17 -1.95 18.39 11.80
CA PHE A 17 -2.95 19.39 12.18
C PHE A 17 -4.18 18.79 12.88
N VAL A 18 -4.23 17.47 13.07
CA VAL A 18 -5.33 16.80 13.74
C VAL A 18 -4.98 16.40 15.18
N PRO A 19 -5.98 16.28 16.07
CA PRO A 19 -5.84 15.66 17.39
C PRO A 19 -5.22 14.26 17.34
N GLU A 20 -4.63 13.81 18.46
CA GLU A 20 -3.85 12.57 18.51
C GLU A 20 -4.70 11.31 18.25
N ASP A 21 -5.92 11.28 18.74
CA ASP A 21 -6.90 10.22 18.50
C ASP A 21 -7.20 10.04 17.01
N VAL A 22 -7.44 11.15 16.30
CA VAL A 22 -7.61 11.15 14.84
C VAL A 22 -6.31 10.75 14.14
N ARG A 23 -5.16 11.28 14.59
CA ARG A 23 -3.85 10.98 14.00
C ARG A 23 -3.52 9.49 13.96
N LYS A 24 -3.93 8.74 14.98
CA LYS A 24 -3.69 7.29 15.10
C LYS A 24 -4.41 6.49 14.01
N THR A 25 -5.60 6.92 13.60
CA THR A 25 -6.42 6.24 12.59
C THR A 25 -6.01 6.57 11.15
N MET A 26 -5.22 7.63 10.93
CA MET A 26 -4.79 8.05 9.60
C MET A 26 -3.64 7.20 9.04
N GLY A 27 -3.64 6.99 7.72
CA GLY A 27 -2.53 6.37 6.98
C GLY A 27 -2.28 4.91 7.38
N LEU A 28 -3.31 4.12 7.65
CA LEU A 28 -3.18 2.69 7.98
C LEU A 28 -3.16 1.88 6.67
N TYR A 29 -2.06 1.91 5.91
CA TYR A 29 -2.03 1.31 4.56
C TYR A 29 -2.21 -0.22 4.55
N ASN A 30 -1.86 -0.91 5.64
CA ASN A 30 -2.18 -2.32 5.89
C ASN A 30 -3.71 -2.61 5.92
N GLU A 31 -4.53 -1.60 6.23
CA GLU A 31 -5.99 -1.70 6.20
C GLU A 31 -6.55 -1.09 4.91
N LEU A 32 -6.06 0.08 4.53
CA LEU A 32 -6.51 0.81 3.34
C LEU A 32 -6.29 0.01 2.05
N GLY A 33 -5.20 -0.76 1.94
CA GLY A 33 -4.96 -1.64 0.79
C GLY A 33 -6.08 -2.66 0.61
N LYS A 34 -6.47 -3.33 1.69
CA LYS A 34 -7.56 -4.33 1.71
C LYS A 34 -8.92 -3.70 1.42
N LEU A 35 -9.20 -2.55 2.03
CA LEU A 35 -10.44 -1.80 1.79
C LEU A 35 -10.54 -1.34 0.33
N THR A 36 -9.43 -0.90 -0.25
CA THR A 36 -9.36 -0.45 -1.64
C THR A 36 -9.54 -1.62 -2.61
N GLN A 37 -8.87 -2.74 -2.35
CA GLN A 37 -9.01 -3.95 -3.16
C GLN A 37 -10.48 -4.41 -3.23
N LYS A 38 -11.18 -4.45 -2.09
CA LYS A 38 -12.60 -4.82 -2.03
C LYS A 38 -13.51 -3.90 -2.86
N LYS A 39 -13.11 -2.65 -3.07
CA LYS A 39 -13.88 -1.64 -3.82
C LYS A 39 -13.57 -1.64 -5.32
N ILE A 40 -12.44 -2.19 -5.75
CA ILE A 40 -12.04 -2.23 -7.16
C ILE A 40 -12.24 -3.65 -7.69
N PRO A 41 -13.24 -3.89 -8.56
CA PRO A 41 -13.42 -5.19 -9.20
C PRO A 41 -12.16 -5.65 -9.93
N ASP A 42 -11.90 -6.96 -9.89
CA ASP A 42 -10.74 -7.61 -10.53
C ASP A 42 -9.38 -6.99 -10.15
N SER A 43 -9.29 -6.41 -8.95
CA SER A 43 -8.04 -5.92 -8.41
C SER A 43 -7.26 -7.01 -7.68
N LYS A 44 -5.95 -6.99 -7.87
CA LYS A 44 -5.00 -7.81 -7.11
C LYS A 44 -4.30 -6.91 -6.10
N LEU A 45 -4.14 -7.41 -4.87
CA LEU A 45 -3.40 -6.75 -3.80
C LEU A 45 -2.16 -7.57 -3.47
N VAL A 46 -1.00 -6.92 -3.48
CA VAL A 46 0.27 -7.46 -2.99
C VAL A 46 0.74 -6.57 -1.85
N GLU A 47 0.71 -7.12 -0.64
CA GLU A 47 1.22 -6.45 0.56
C GLU A 47 2.71 -6.80 0.73
N LEU A 48 3.54 -5.78 0.93
CA LEU A 48 4.97 -5.92 1.21
C LEU A 48 5.20 -5.62 2.68
N GLU A 49 5.48 -6.66 3.45
CA GLU A 49 5.70 -6.57 4.90
C GLU A 49 6.95 -5.73 5.24
N ASP A 50 6.83 -4.88 6.25
CA ASP A 50 7.88 -3.96 6.75
C ASP A 50 8.37 -2.88 5.74
N VAL A 51 7.76 -2.82 4.55
CA VAL A 51 8.09 -1.81 3.53
C VAL A 51 7.27 -0.53 3.72
N GLY A 52 7.90 0.63 3.54
CA GLY A 52 7.28 1.94 3.64
C GLY A 52 6.58 2.40 2.35
N HIS A 53 6.51 3.73 2.19
CA HIS A 53 5.75 4.39 1.11
C HIS A 53 6.33 4.15 -0.29
N LEU A 54 7.63 3.89 -0.40
CA LEU A 54 8.34 3.81 -1.68
C LEU A 54 8.87 2.38 -1.92
N PRO A 55 7.98 1.39 -2.16
CA PRO A 55 8.39 0.00 -2.30
C PRO A 55 9.33 -0.25 -3.50
N HIS A 56 9.19 0.55 -4.55
CA HIS A 56 10.06 0.49 -5.73
C HIS A 56 11.48 1.02 -5.49
N ILE A 57 11.75 1.63 -4.34
CA ILE A 57 13.10 2.04 -3.92
C ILE A 57 13.58 1.14 -2.79
N GLU A 58 12.78 1.00 -1.74
CA GLU A 58 13.15 0.27 -0.51
C GLU A 58 13.24 -1.25 -0.71
N SER A 59 12.37 -1.81 -1.57
CA SER A 59 12.33 -3.24 -1.84
C SER A 59 12.10 -3.50 -3.34
N PHE A 60 13.05 -3.01 -4.14
CA PHE A 60 12.98 -3.05 -5.59
C PHE A 60 12.71 -4.45 -6.15
N ASP A 61 13.33 -5.48 -5.59
CA ASP A 61 13.17 -6.86 -6.05
C ASP A 61 11.75 -7.39 -5.81
N LEU A 62 11.18 -7.17 -4.62
CA LEU A 62 9.82 -7.57 -4.30
C LEU A 62 8.80 -6.82 -5.16
N PHE A 63 8.98 -5.50 -5.29
CA PHE A 63 8.14 -4.66 -6.13
C PHE A 63 8.17 -5.12 -7.60
N THR A 64 9.37 -5.27 -8.16
CA THR A 64 9.57 -5.63 -9.57
C THR A 64 9.05 -7.04 -9.86
N LYS A 65 9.23 -7.99 -8.93
CA LYS A 65 8.66 -9.34 -9.05
C LYS A 65 7.13 -9.28 -9.15
N ALA A 66 6.48 -8.59 -8.22
CA ALA A 66 5.02 -8.44 -8.22
C ALA A 66 4.50 -7.77 -9.50
N LEU A 67 5.18 -6.71 -9.95
CA LEU A 67 4.84 -6.00 -11.18
C LEU A 67 4.98 -6.90 -12.42
N LYS A 68 6.12 -7.57 -12.60
CA LYS A 68 6.37 -8.44 -13.76
C LYS A 68 5.38 -9.60 -13.82
N GLN A 69 5.08 -10.24 -12.69
CA GLN A 69 4.10 -11.32 -12.62
C GLN A 69 2.73 -10.85 -13.10
N PHE A 70 2.25 -9.70 -12.63
CA PHE A 70 0.96 -9.16 -13.05
C PHE A 70 0.91 -8.82 -14.54
N LEU A 71 2.01 -8.31 -15.11
CA LEU A 71 2.09 -7.98 -16.53
C LEU A 71 2.14 -9.21 -17.44
N ALA A 72 2.72 -10.32 -16.96
CA ALA A 72 2.81 -11.58 -17.73
C ALA A 72 1.49 -12.37 -17.74
N GLU A 73 0.61 -12.14 -16.77
CA GLU A 73 -0.71 -12.80 -16.66
C GLU A 73 -1.81 -12.13 -17.51
N LYS A 74 -1.47 -11.03 -18.22
CA LYS A 74 -2.35 -10.32 -19.13
C LYS A 74 -2.00 -10.59 -20.58
#